data_AF-A0A7K6U4Q4-F1
#
_entry.id   AF-A0A7K6U4Q4-F1
#
_cell.length_a   1.000
_cell.length_b   1.000
_cell.length_c   1.000
_cell.angle_alpha   90.00
_cell.angle_beta   90.00
_cell.angle_gamma   90.00
#
_symmetry.space_group_name_H-M   'P 1'
#
loop_
_entity.id
_entity.type
_entity.pdbx_description
1 polymer ?
#
loop_
_entity_poly.entity_id
_entity_poly.type
_entity_poly.pdbx_seq_one_letter_code
_entity_poly.pdbx_strand_id
1 'polypeptide(L)'
;FFQCDNAKGLKAFYDAIKYGPNHLMVFGGVCATVTSIIAESLKGWNLVQLSFAATTPELADKKKYPYFFRTVPSDNAVNPAILKLLKYYQWKRVGTLTQDVQRFSEVRNDLTGVLYGEDIEISDTESFSNDPCTSVKKLKGNDVRIILGQFDEEMAVKVFCCAYDEEMYGSKYQWIIPGWYENLWWESWINSSQCLSKNLLAAMEGYIGVDFEPLSSKRLKTISGRTPEQYEKEYNAKRGDGQSSKFHGYAYDGIWVIAKTLQRAMKYLNATNKHQKIEDFNYTNHKLGKIFLDAMNETNFFGVTGQVVFRNGERMGTIKFTQFQERKEVKVGEYNAVADTLEIINNSIRFQGLEPPKDKTIIQEELRKISLPLYSILSALTILGMIMASAFLFFNIKNRNQKLIKMSSPYMNNLIILGGMLSYASIFLFGLDGSFVSEKTFETLCTVRTWILTVGYTTAFGAMFAKTWRVHAIFKNVKMKKKIIKDQKLLVIVGGMLLIDLCILICWQVVDPLRRTVEKYNMEVCP
;
A
#
# COMPACT_ATOMS: atom_id res chain seq x y z
N PHE A 1 -31.76 -30.06 -16.78
CA PHE A 1 -32.94 -30.11 -15.91
C PHE A 1 -33.47 -28.73 -15.54
N PHE A 2 -32.71 -27.83 -14.89
CA PHE A 2 -33.25 -26.50 -14.50
C PHE A 2 -32.98 -25.33 -15.47
N GLN A 3 -32.03 -25.46 -16.42
CA GLN A 3 -31.65 -24.40 -17.37
C GLN A 3 -31.32 -23.04 -16.73
N CYS A 4 -30.93 -23.02 -15.45
CA CYS A 4 -30.77 -21.81 -14.63
C CYS A 4 -31.99 -20.87 -14.62
N ASP A 5 -33.18 -21.40 -14.86
CA ASP A 5 -34.43 -20.64 -14.88
C ASP A 5 -35.23 -20.91 -13.60
N ASN A 6 -35.68 -19.84 -12.94
CA ASN A 6 -36.37 -19.93 -11.65
C ASN A 6 -37.70 -20.71 -11.76
N ALA A 7 -38.49 -20.46 -12.80
CA ALA A 7 -39.81 -21.08 -12.95
C ALA A 7 -39.68 -22.59 -13.25
N LYS A 8 -38.80 -22.96 -14.18
CA LYS A 8 -38.49 -24.37 -14.48
C LYS A 8 -37.87 -25.08 -13.27
N GLY A 9 -36.99 -24.37 -12.55
CA GLY A 9 -36.40 -24.77 -11.28
C GLY A 9 -37.43 -25.25 -10.27
N LEU A 10 -38.34 -24.35 -9.89
CA LEU A 10 -39.35 -24.61 -8.88
C LEU A 10 -40.37 -25.66 -9.35
N LYS A 11 -40.80 -25.61 -10.62
CA LYS A 11 -41.73 -26.60 -11.16
C LYS A 11 -41.18 -28.02 -11.01
N ALA A 12 -39.95 -28.25 -11.46
CA ALA A 12 -39.33 -29.57 -11.38
C ALA A 12 -39.07 -30.00 -9.92
N PHE A 13 -38.76 -29.07 -9.01
CA PHE A 13 -38.68 -29.37 -7.59
C PHE A 13 -40.02 -29.83 -7.01
N TYR A 14 -41.11 -29.10 -7.26
CA TYR A 14 -42.44 -29.48 -6.78
C TYR A 14 -42.95 -30.78 -7.41
N ASP A 15 -42.74 -30.98 -8.72
CA ASP A 15 -43.12 -32.21 -9.40
C ASP A 15 -42.39 -33.42 -8.80
N ALA A 16 -41.10 -33.28 -8.44
CA ALA A 16 -40.32 -34.33 -7.78
C ALA A 16 -40.83 -34.65 -6.37
N ILE A 17 -41.19 -33.63 -5.58
CA ILE A 17 -41.76 -33.84 -4.23
C ILE A 17 -43.16 -34.46 -4.30
N LYS A 18 -43.97 -34.09 -5.31
CA LYS A 18 -45.36 -34.53 -5.42
C LYS A 18 -45.53 -35.91 -6.04
N TYR A 19 -44.79 -36.20 -7.11
CA TYR A 19 -44.96 -37.42 -7.91
C TYR A 19 -43.79 -38.42 -7.76
N GLY A 20 -42.69 -38.01 -7.12
CA GLY A 20 -41.53 -38.86 -6.91
C GLY A 20 -41.64 -39.74 -5.64
N PRO A 21 -40.62 -40.58 -5.40
CA PRO A 21 -40.53 -41.36 -4.17
C PRO A 21 -40.27 -40.46 -2.95
N ASN A 22 -40.23 -41.07 -1.76
CA ASN A 22 -39.78 -40.36 -0.57
C ASN A 22 -38.28 -40.00 -0.69
N HIS A 23 -37.97 -38.71 -0.62
CA HIS A 23 -36.59 -38.20 -0.75
C HIS A 23 -36.01 -37.84 0.62
N LEU A 24 -34.76 -38.22 0.86
CA LEU A 24 -34.06 -37.98 2.14
C LEU A 24 -33.24 -36.67 2.14
N MET A 25 -32.58 -36.37 1.02
CA MET A 25 -31.67 -35.24 0.86
C MET A 25 -31.75 -34.70 -0.57
N VAL A 26 -31.35 -33.44 -0.75
CA VAL A 26 -31.22 -32.80 -2.07
C VAL A 26 -29.73 -32.68 -2.39
N PHE A 27 -29.29 -33.21 -3.53
CA PHE A 27 -27.89 -33.08 -3.99
C PHE A 27 -27.84 -32.29 -5.30
N GLY A 28 -27.00 -31.25 -5.34
CA GLY A 28 -26.81 -30.38 -6.49
C GLY A 28 -27.26 -28.94 -6.24
N GLY A 29 -27.58 -28.25 -7.34
CA GLY A 29 -27.74 -26.79 -7.37
C GLY A 29 -26.42 -26.13 -7.80
N VAL A 30 -26.39 -25.69 -9.06
CA VAL A 30 -25.22 -25.06 -9.70
C VAL A 30 -25.45 -23.56 -9.87
N CYS A 31 -26.63 -23.18 -10.37
CA CYS A 31 -27.00 -21.78 -10.59
C CYS A 31 -27.39 -21.15 -9.24
N ALA A 32 -26.76 -20.03 -8.88
CA ALA A 32 -26.95 -19.38 -7.58
C ALA A 32 -28.42 -18.99 -7.32
N THR A 33 -29.11 -18.42 -8.31
CA THR A 33 -30.50 -17.92 -8.20
C THR A 33 -31.50 -19.02 -7.86
N VAL A 34 -31.49 -20.12 -8.60
CA VAL A 34 -32.40 -21.25 -8.34
C VAL A 34 -32.03 -21.94 -7.03
N THR A 35 -30.72 -22.04 -6.73
CA THR A 35 -30.22 -22.69 -5.52
C THR A 35 -30.64 -21.93 -4.26
N SER A 36 -30.59 -20.59 -4.25
CA SER A 36 -31.02 -19.79 -3.10
C SER A 36 -32.52 -19.96 -2.82
N ILE A 37 -33.36 -19.90 -3.85
CA ILE A 37 -34.82 -20.07 -3.70
C ILE A 37 -35.15 -21.46 -3.14
N ILE A 38 -34.52 -22.52 -3.66
CA ILE A 38 -34.73 -23.87 -3.14
C ILE A 38 -34.23 -23.95 -1.69
N ALA A 39 -33.00 -23.50 -1.41
CA ALA A 39 -32.38 -23.59 -0.09
C ALA A 39 -33.18 -22.90 1.02
N GLU A 40 -33.80 -21.75 0.73
CA GLU A 40 -34.64 -21.01 1.68
C GLU A 40 -35.90 -21.80 2.08
N SER A 41 -36.48 -22.50 1.12
CA SER A 41 -37.74 -23.24 1.30
C SER A 41 -37.58 -24.60 1.99
N LEU A 42 -36.36 -25.14 2.09
CA LEU A 42 -36.08 -26.48 2.66
C LEU A 42 -36.50 -26.65 4.13
N LYS A 43 -36.54 -25.56 4.90
CA LYS A 43 -36.99 -25.58 6.30
C LYS A 43 -38.42 -26.13 6.44
N GLY A 44 -39.28 -25.92 5.43
CA GLY A 44 -40.65 -26.43 5.40
C GLY A 44 -40.74 -27.95 5.19
N TRP A 45 -39.75 -28.55 4.53
CA TRP A 45 -39.73 -29.99 4.22
C TRP A 45 -38.71 -30.80 5.03
N ASN A 46 -37.98 -30.16 5.95
CA ASN A 46 -36.92 -30.79 6.75
C ASN A 46 -35.85 -31.51 5.92
N LEU A 47 -35.58 -31.01 4.71
CA LEU A 47 -34.62 -31.59 3.78
C LEU A 47 -33.27 -30.89 3.87
N VAL A 48 -32.19 -31.67 3.91
CA VAL A 48 -30.82 -31.14 3.83
C VAL A 48 -30.40 -31.07 2.36
N GLN A 49 -29.83 -29.93 1.95
CA GLN A 49 -29.25 -29.76 0.63
C GLN A 49 -27.73 -29.72 0.67
N LEU A 50 -27.08 -30.44 -0.25
CA LEU A 50 -25.65 -30.39 -0.49
C LEU A 50 -25.36 -29.96 -1.93
N SER A 51 -24.80 -28.75 -2.10
CA SER A 51 -24.31 -28.27 -3.41
C SER A 51 -22.82 -28.55 -3.57
N PHE A 52 -22.38 -28.75 -4.82
CA PHE A 52 -20.96 -28.94 -5.16
C PHE A 52 -20.40 -27.82 -6.06
N ALA A 53 -21.22 -26.81 -6.42
CA ALA A 53 -20.82 -25.79 -7.39
C ALA A 53 -21.36 -24.37 -7.09
N ALA A 54 -22.23 -24.19 -6.09
CA ALA A 54 -22.73 -22.86 -5.73
C ALA A 54 -21.73 -22.11 -4.83
N THR A 55 -20.97 -21.17 -5.40
CA THR A 55 -19.89 -20.44 -4.71
C THR A 55 -20.32 -19.07 -4.14
N THR A 56 -21.53 -18.59 -4.44
CA THR A 56 -22.01 -17.26 -4.02
C THR A 56 -21.93 -17.07 -2.49
N PRO A 57 -21.43 -15.92 -1.98
CA PRO A 57 -21.32 -15.66 -0.55
C PRO A 57 -22.67 -15.66 0.20
N GLU A 58 -23.75 -15.16 -0.42
CA GLU A 58 -25.11 -15.09 0.16
C GLU A 58 -25.57 -16.36 0.89
N LEU A 59 -25.23 -17.54 0.36
CA LEU A 59 -25.65 -18.85 0.89
C LEU A 59 -24.98 -19.22 2.22
N ALA A 60 -24.05 -18.41 2.72
CA ALA A 60 -23.43 -18.58 4.02
C ALA A 60 -24.35 -18.19 5.19
N ASP A 61 -25.38 -17.35 4.97
CA ASP A 61 -26.29 -16.91 6.03
C ASP A 61 -27.17 -18.06 6.55
N LYS A 62 -26.79 -18.63 7.71
CA LYS A 62 -27.54 -19.70 8.37
C LYS A 62 -28.87 -19.29 8.99
N LYS A 63 -29.15 -17.99 9.12
CA LYS A 63 -30.49 -17.54 9.53
C LYS A 63 -31.50 -17.78 8.40
N LYS A 64 -31.08 -17.56 7.16
CA LYS A 64 -31.89 -17.80 5.95
C LYS A 64 -31.80 -19.24 5.44
N TYR A 65 -30.60 -19.83 5.43
CA TYR A 65 -30.32 -21.14 4.83
C TYR A 65 -29.81 -22.19 5.84
N PRO A 66 -30.61 -22.56 6.86
CA PRO A 66 -30.15 -23.44 7.95
C PRO A 66 -29.84 -24.88 7.52
N TYR A 67 -30.47 -25.37 6.44
CA TYR A 67 -30.31 -26.75 5.95
C TYR A 67 -29.37 -26.87 4.73
N PHE A 68 -28.66 -25.80 4.37
CA PHE A 68 -27.78 -25.78 3.21
C PHE A 68 -26.33 -26.11 3.58
N PHE A 69 -25.68 -26.98 2.81
CA PHE A 69 -24.26 -27.28 2.87
C PHE A 69 -23.67 -27.22 1.46
N ARG A 70 -22.36 -26.93 1.37
CA ARG A 70 -21.64 -27.02 0.10
C ARG A 70 -20.26 -27.63 0.25
N THR A 71 -19.90 -28.52 -0.68
CA THR A 71 -18.53 -29.09 -0.74
C THR A 71 -17.54 -28.20 -1.47
N VAL A 72 -17.96 -27.13 -2.15
CA VAL A 72 -17.03 -26.18 -2.75
C VAL A 72 -16.78 -25.00 -1.79
N PRO A 73 -15.54 -24.49 -1.66
CA PRO A 73 -15.29 -23.24 -0.97
C PRO A 73 -16.08 -22.07 -1.59
N SER A 74 -16.46 -21.10 -0.76
CA SER A 74 -17.13 -19.89 -1.21
C SER A 74 -16.14 -18.85 -1.72
N ASP A 75 -16.64 -17.84 -2.41
CA ASP A 75 -15.79 -16.72 -2.83
C ASP A 75 -15.19 -15.96 -1.61
N ASN A 76 -15.84 -15.99 -0.43
CA ASN A 76 -15.30 -15.42 0.82
C ASN A 76 -14.10 -16.22 1.37
N ALA A 77 -13.95 -17.49 1.01
CA ALA A 77 -12.82 -18.31 1.47
C ALA A 77 -11.46 -17.79 0.98
N VAL A 78 -11.46 -16.90 -0.01
CA VAL A 78 -10.27 -16.23 -0.55
C VAL A 78 -9.72 -15.16 0.40
N ASN A 79 -10.57 -14.47 1.17
CA ASN A 79 -10.15 -13.32 1.99
C ASN A 79 -9.14 -13.70 3.09
N PRO A 80 -9.32 -14.79 3.86
CA PRO A 80 -8.30 -15.25 4.82
C PRO A 80 -6.96 -15.61 4.16
N ALA A 81 -6.99 -16.15 2.93
CA ALA A 81 -5.79 -16.48 2.19
C ALA A 81 -5.03 -15.21 1.76
N ILE A 82 -5.76 -14.20 1.24
CA ILE A 82 -5.18 -12.89 0.90
C ILE A 82 -4.54 -12.25 2.14
N LEU A 83 -5.22 -12.24 3.29
CA LEU A 83 -4.66 -11.71 4.54
C LEU A 83 -3.31 -12.35 4.88
N LYS A 84 -3.18 -13.68 4.76
CA LYS A 84 -1.91 -14.38 5.02
C LYS A 84 -0.84 -14.02 4.00
N LEU A 85 -1.20 -13.82 2.73
CA LEU A 85 -0.29 -13.36 1.69
C LEU A 85 0.23 -11.94 1.98
N LEU A 86 -0.65 -11.02 2.37
CA LEU A 86 -0.28 -9.65 2.75
C LEU A 86 0.69 -9.66 3.94
N LYS A 87 0.40 -10.47 4.97
CA LYS A 87 1.29 -10.64 6.14
C LYS A 87 2.65 -11.24 5.77
N TYR A 88 2.69 -12.20 4.84
CA TYR A 88 3.92 -12.83 4.38
C TYR A 88 4.88 -11.82 3.73
N TYR A 89 4.37 -10.94 2.88
CA TYR A 89 5.15 -9.88 2.21
C TYR A 89 5.24 -8.57 2.99
N GLN A 90 4.67 -8.51 4.21
CA GLN A 90 4.63 -7.32 5.06
C GLN A 90 3.96 -6.09 4.39
N TRP A 91 3.00 -6.33 3.50
CA TRP A 91 2.20 -5.26 2.91
C TRP A 91 1.11 -4.83 3.88
N LYS A 92 1.15 -3.56 4.28
CA LYS A 92 0.24 -2.98 5.27
C LYS A 92 -0.73 -1.96 4.67
N ARG A 93 -0.46 -1.48 3.45
CA ARG A 93 -1.32 -0.51 2.74
C ARG A 93 -1.84 -1.12 1.45
N VAL A 94 -3.15 -1.29 1.33
CA VAL A 94 -3.81 -1.87 0.16
C VAL A 94 -4.92 -0.96 -0.36
N GLY A 95 -5.25 -1.05 -1.65
CA GLY A 95 -6.47 -0.47 -2.21
C GLY A 95 -7.35 -1.52 -2.86
N THR A 96 -8.66 -1.30 -2.85
CA THR A 96 -9.63 -2.24 -3.43
C THR A 96 -10.31 -1.63 -4.65
N LEU A 97 -10.43 -2.40 -5.72
CA LEU A 97 -11.15 -2.03 -6.93
C LEU A 97 -12.24 -3.07 -7.23
N THR A 98 -13.51 -2.67 -7.17
CA THR A 98 -14.64 -3.61 -7.24
C THR A 98 -15.67 -3.20 -8.29
N GLN A 99 -16.11 -4.16 -9.11
CA GLN A 99 -17.24 -3.97 -10.01
C GLN A 99 -18.56 -3.96 -9.21
N ASP A 100 -19.49 -3.07 -9.55
CA ASP A 100 -20.79 -2.88 -8.86
C ASP A 100 -21.78 -4.02 -9.15
N VAL A 101 -21.42 -5.23 -8.75
CA VAL A 101 -22.26 -6.44 -8.79
C VAL A 101 -22.35 -6.98 -7.36
N GLN A 102 -23.54 -7.44 -6.96
CA GLN A 102 -23.81 -7.91 -5.60
C GLN A 102 -22.80 -8.97 -5.13
N ARG A 103 -22.52 -9.98 -5.99
CA ARG A 103 -21.55 -11.04 -5.71
C ARG A 103 -20.17 -10.51 -5.30
N PHE A 104 -19.64 -9.51 -6.00
CA PHE A 104 -18.34 -8.92 -5.70
C PHE A 104 -18.40 -7.98 -4.50
N SER A 105 -19.47 -7.20 -4.38
CA SER A 105 -19.68 -6.32 -3.23
C SER A 105 -19.69 -7.07 -1.89
N GLU A 106 -20.26 -8.28 -1.86
CA GLU A 106 -20.25 -9.13 -0.67
C GLU A 106 -18.85 -9.61 -0.28
N VAL A 107 -18.02 -10.02 -1.24
CA VAL A 107 -16.63 -10.43 -0.96
C VAL A 107 -15.81 -9.24 -0.46
N ARG A 108 -16.00 -8.04 -1.03
CA ARG A 108 -15.37 -6.81 -0.54
C ARG A 108 -15.79 -6.47 0.90
N ASN A 109 -17.08 -6.58 1.22
CA ASN A 109 -17.58 -6.30 2.57
C ASN A 109 -17.02 -7.30 3.60
N ASP A 110 -16.94 -8.58 3.24
CA ASP A 110 -16.30 -9.61 4.06
C ASP A 110 -14.80 -9.31 4.27
N LEU A 111 -14.10 -8.88 3.21
CA LEU A 111 -12.69 -8.49 3.29
C LEU A 111 -12.44 -7.37 4.31
N THR A 112 -13.30 -6.34 4.33
CA THR A 112 -13.21 -5.27 5.34
C THR A 112 -13.34 -5.82 6.76
N GLY A 113 -14.20 -6.82 6.98
CA GLY A 113 -14.33 -7.50 8.27
C GLY A 113 -13.12 -8.37 8.61
N VAL A 114 -12.53 -9.07 7.64
CA VAL A 114 -11.34 -9.92 7.83
C VAL A 114 -10.09 -9.09 8.12
N LEU A 115 -9.95 -7.91 7.50
CA LEU A 115 -8.85 -6.99 7.76
C LEU A 115 -9.07 -6.14 9.03
N TYR A 116 -10.28 -6.13 9.60
CA TYR A 116 -10.58 -5.39 10.81
C TYR A 116 -9.82 -5.95 12.03
N GLY A 117 -9.07 -5.10 12.72
CA GLY A 117 -8.25 -5.49 13.88
C GLY A 117 -6.86 -6.03 13.51
N GLU A 118 -6.51 -6.06 12.23
CA GLU A 118 -5.17 -6.36 11.74
C GLU A 118 -4.38 -5.07 11.46
N ASP A 119 -3.04 -5.13 11.45
CA ASP A 119 -2.16 -4.00 11.12
C ASP A 119 -2.12 -3.68 9.61
N ILE A 120 -3.26 -3.80 8.93
CA ILE A 120 -3.40 -3.59 7.48
C ILE A 120 -4.52 -2.58 7.25
N GLU A 121 -4.18 -1.48 6.60
CA GLU A 121 -5.07 -0.38 6.27
C GLU A 121 -5.50 -0.44 4.80
N ILE A 122 -6.82 -0.30 4.57
CA ILE A 122 -7.36 -0.05 3.24
C ILE A 122 -7.25 1.45 2.98
N SER A 123 -6.25 1.85 2.18
CA SER A 123 -6.00 3.25 1.80
C SER A 123 -7.16 3.84 1.03
N ASP A 124 -7.67 3.07 0.06
CA ASP A 124 -8.68 3.53 -0.88
C ASP A 124 -9.60 2.40 -1.29
N THR A 125 -10.86 2.76 -1.52
CA THR A 125 -11.89 1.85 -1.99
C THR A 125 -12.62 2.51 -3.14
N GLU A 126 -12.39 1.98 -4.34
CA GLU A 126 -13.07 2.46 -5.54
C GLU A 126 -13.97 1.36 -6.09
N SER A 127 -15.14 1.76 -6.58
CA SER A 127 -16.02 0.88 -7.32
C SER A 127 -16.37 1.47 -8.70
N PHE A 128 -16.79 0.62 -9.62
CA PHE A 128 -17.19 1.02 -10.96
C PHE A 128 -18.26 0.10 -11.51
N SER A 129 -19.13 0.64 -12.38
CA SER A 129 -20.14 -0.17 -13.08
C SER A 129 -19.69 -0.53 -14.51
N ASN A 130 -19.33 0.48 -15.32
CA ASN A 130 -19.00 0.30 -16.74
C ASN A 130 -17.60 0.80 -17.14
N ASP A 131 -17.18 1.97 -16.63
CA ASP A 131 -15.87 2.56 -16.93
C ASP A 131 -14.92 2.42 -15.72
N PRO A 132 -13.90 1.55 -15.80
CA PRO A 132 -12.92 1.41 -14.72
C PRO A 132 -11.84 2.51 -14.72
N CYS A 133 -11.61 3.23 -15.84
CA CYS A 133 -10.46 4.11 -15.99
C CYS A 133 -10.48 5.27 -14.98
N THR A 134 -11.65 5.84 -14.71
CA THR A 134 -11.79 6.93 -13.72
C THR A 134 -11.39 6.48 -12.31
N SER A 135 -11.75 5.25 -11.93
CA SER A 135 -11.40 4.66 -10.64
C SER A 135 -9.90 4.31 -10.56
N VAL A 136 -9.33 3.79 -11.65
CA VAL A 136 -7.88 3.51 -11.75
C VAL A 136 -7.06 4.81 -11.59
N LYS A 137 -7.48 5.92 -12.22
CA LYS A 137 -6.84 7.24 -12.06
C LYS A 137 -6.83 7.73 -10.61
N LYS A 138 -7.91 7.51 -9.86
CA LYS A 138 -7.96 7.88 -8.44
C LYS A 138 -7.00 7.04 -7.60
N LEU A 139 -6.95 5.71 -7.84
CA LEU A 139 -6.00 4.83 -7.16
C LEU A 139 -4.55 5.24 -7.44
N LYS A 140 -4.25 5.66 -8.67
CA LYS A 140 -2.94 6.25 -9.02
C LYS A 140 -2.67 7.53 -8.24
N GLY A 141 -3.64 8.45 -8.19
CA GLY A 141 -3.54 9.72 -7.49
C GLY A 141 -3.24 9.57 -6.00
N ASN A 142 -3.71 8.50 -5.37
CA ASN A 142 -3.49 8.21 -3.96
C ASN A 142 -2.23 7.36 -3.68
N ASP A 143 -1.36 7.10 -4.68
CA ASP A 143 -0.14 6.27 -4.59
C ASP A 143 -0.43 4.87 -4.00
N VAL A 144 -1.51 4.23 -4.48
CA VAL A 144 -1.83 2.85 -4.12
C VAL A 144 -1.01 1.90 -5.00
N ARG A 145 -0.28 0.98 -4.36
CA ARG A 145 0.63 0.03 -5.04
C ARG A 145 0.20 -1.43 -4.99
N ILE A 146 -0.51 -1.83 -3.95
CA ILE A 146 -1.07 -3.17 -3.80
C ILE A 146 -2.58 -3.07 -4.06
N ILE A 147 -3.03 -3.64 -5.18
CA ILE A 147 -4.43 -3.53 -5.62
C ILE A 147 -5.13 -4.89 -5.54
N LEU A 148 -6.24 -4.91 -4.80
CA LEU A 148 -7.15 -6.05 -4.67
C LEU A 148 -8.34 -5.84 -5.61
N GLY A 149 -8.34 -6.55 -6.74
CA GLY A 149 -9.36 -6.44 -7.78
C GLY A 149 -10.47 -7.48 -7.64
N GLN A 150 -11.72 -7.06 -7.83
CA GLN A 150 -12.89 -7.95 -7.89
C GLN A 150 -13.81 -7.52 -9.03
N PHE A 151 -13.69 -8.21 -10.16
CA PHE A 151 -14.43 -7.94 -11.39
C PHE A 151 -14.47 -9.21 -12.24
N ASP A 152 -15.26 -9.19 -13.32
CA ASP A 152 -15.33 -10.28 -14.31
C ASP A 152 -14.24 -10.20 -15.39
N GLU A 153 -14.19 -11.20 -16.27
CA GLU A 153 -13.21 -11.31 -17.35
C GLU A 153 -13.27 -10.15 -18.35
N GLU A 154 -14.48 -9.68 -18.68
CA GLU A 154 -14.68 -8.58 -19.63
C GLU A 154 -14.12 -7.29 -19.05
N MET A 155 -14.45 -6.99 -17.79
CA MET A 155 -13.97 -5.79 -17.11
C MET A 155 -12.48 -5.87 -16.79
N ALA A 156 -11.92 -7.07 -16.56
CA ALA A 156 -10.49 -7.25 -16.35
C ALA A 156 -9.64 -6.70 -17.52
N VAL A 157 -10.04 -6.97 -18.78
CA VAL A 157 -9.34 -6.44 -19.95
C VAL A 157 -9.39 -4.90 -19.97
N LYS A 158 -10.56 -4.31 -19.69
CA LYS A 158 -10.72 -2.85 -19.64
C LYS A 158 -9.86 -2.23 -18.53
N VAL A 159 -9.88 -2.82 -17.33
CA VAL A 159 -9.07 -2.37 -16.17
C VAL A 159 -7.58 -2.41 -16.50
N PHE A 160 -7.05 -3.51 -17.05
CA PHE A 160 -5.63 -3.62 -17.35
C PHE A 160 -5.18 -2.69 -18.48
N CYS A 161 -6.06 -2.39 -19.43
CA CYS A 161 -5.77 -1.39 -20.46
C CYS A 161 -5.71 0.03 -19.89
N CYS A 162 -6.67 0.41 -19.03
CA CYS A 162 -6.56 1.68 -18.29
C CYS A 162 -5.30 1.72 -17.42
N ALA A 163 -4.95 0.61 -16.75
CA ALA A 163 -3.75 0.52 -15.92
C ALA A 163 -2.45 0.65 -16.72
N TYR A 164 -2.43 0.19 -17.97
CA TYR A 164 -1.31 0.41 -18.88
C TYR A 164 -1.14 1.91 -19.19
N ASP A 165 -2.24 2.58 -19.56
CA ASP A 165 -2.23 4.01 -19.91
C ASP A 165 -1.83 4.91 -18.74
N GLU A 166 -2.18 4.51 -17.51
CA GLU A 166 -1.83 5.21 -16.26
C GLU A 166 -0.48 4.75 -15.64
N GLU A 167 0.27 3.90 -16.35
CA GLU A 167 1.54 3.32 -15.90
C GLU A 167 1.44 2.66 -14.50
N MET A 168 0.34 1.96 -14.24
CA MET A 168 0.06 1.18 -13.02
C MET A 168 0.45 -0.29 -13.17
N TYR A 169 1.65 -0.55 -13.72
CA TYR A 169 2.20 -1.88 -13.93
C TYR A 169 3.72 -1.90 -13.69
N GLY A 170 4.34 -3.08 -13.77
CA GLY A 170 5.78 -3.25 -13.58
C GLY A 170 6.19 -3.42 -12.11
N SER A 171 7.46 -3.15 -11.78
CA SER A 171 8.07 -3.52 -10.50
C SER A 171 7.56 -2.76 -9.26
N LYS A 172 6.72 -1.73 -9.44
CA LYS A 172 6.19 -0.90 -8.34
C LYS A 172 4.78 -1.30 -7.90
N TYR A 173 4.06 -2.10 -8.69
CA TYR A 173 2.66 -2.42 -8.48
C TYR A 173 2.46 -3.93 -8.35
N GLN A 174 1.52 -4.34 -7.50
CA GLN A 174 1.07 -5.73 -7.43
C GLN A 174 -0.44 -5.78 -7.56
N TRP A 175 -0.90 -6.51 -8.57
CA TRP A 175 -2.31 -6.83 -8.78
C TRP A 175 -2.63 -8.20 -8.19
N ILE A 176 -3.69 -8.27 -7.39
CA ILE A 176 -4.29 -9.51 -6.89
C ILE A 176 -5.71 -9.55 -7.41
N ILE A 177 -6.03 -10.52 -8.25
CA ILE A 177 -7.34 -10.64 -8.92
C ILE A 177 -7.90 -12.06 -8.75
N PRO A 178 -9.17 -12.30 -9.09
CA PRO A 178 -9.73 -13.64 -9.05
C PRO A 178 -9.07 -14.54 -10.11
N GLY A 179 -8.73 -15.78 -9.73
CA GLY A 179 -8.06 -16.76 -10.60
C GLY A 179 -9.00 -17.83 -11.17
N TRP A 180 -10.31 -17.57 -11.19
CA TRP A 180 -11.31 -18.52 -11.68
C TRP A 180 -11.65 -18.36 -13.16
N TYR A 181 -10.98 -17.44 -13.86
CA TYR A 181 -11.15 -17.16 -15.28
C TYR A 181 -10.79 -18.36 -16.17
N GLU A 182 -11.31 -18.36 -17.40
CA GLU A 182 -10.97 -19.38 -18.38
C GLU A 182 -9.52 -19.26 -18.85
N ASN A 183 -8.93 -20.38 -19.29
CA ASN A 183 -7.59 -20.34 -19.85
C ASN A 183 -7.57 -19.46 -21.10
N LEU A 184 -6.57 -18.58 -21.22
CA LEU A 184 -6.44 -17.63 -22.33
C LEU A 184 -7.63 -16.65 -22.43
N TRP A 185 -8.31 -16.33 -21.31
CA TRP A 185 -9.45 -15.42 -21.26
C TRP A 185 -9.19 -14.07 -21.97
N TRP A 186 -7.97 -13.54 -21.90
CA TRP A 186 -7.60 -12.27 -22.54
C TRP A 186 -7.67 -12.31 -24.08
N GLU A 187 -7.57 -13.48 -24.73
CA GLU A 187 -7.66 -13.60 -26.19
C GLU A 187 -9.09 -13.43 -26.68
N SER A 188 -10.06 -13.93 -25.90
CA SER A 188 -11.50 -13.88 -26.22
C SER A 188 -12.05 -12.46 -26.20
N TRP A 189 -11.55 -11.64 -25.27
CA TRP A 189 -12.07 -10.30 -25.00
C TRP A 189 -11.26 -9.17 -25.64
N ILE A 190 -10.10 -9.47 -26.25
CA ILE A 190 -9.20 -8.45 -26.83
C ILE A 190 -9.87 -7.59 -27.90
N ASN A 191 -10.68 -8.22 -28.75
CA ASN A 191 -11.39 -7.56 -29.85
C ASN A 191 -12.50 -6.62 -29.36
N SER A 192 -12.98 -6.82 -28.14
CA SER A 192 -13.99 -5.96 -27.51
C SER A 192 -13.38 -4.72 -26.85
N SER A 193 -12.05 -4.66 -26.76
CA SER A 193 -11.30 -3.55 -26.18
C SER A 193 -10.59 -2.71 -27.25
N GLN A 194 -10.41 -1.42 -27.02
CA GLN A 194 -9.62 -0.53 -27.90
C GLN A 194 -8.10 -0.67 -27.72
N CYS A 195 -7.65 -1.74 -27.06
CA CYS A 195 -6.31 -1.85 -26.49
C CYS A 195 -5.46 -2.86 -27.26
N LEU A 196 -4.18 -2.52 -27.48
CA LEU A 196 -3.27 -3.42 -28.19
C LEU A 196 -2.93 -4.64 -27.31
N SER A 197 -2.96 -5.84 -27.90
CA SER A 197 -2.63 -7.09 -27.19
C SER A 197 -1.28 -7.05 -26.47
N LYS A 198 -0.27 -6.42 -27.08
CA LYS A 198 1.06 -6.27 -26.48
C LYS A 198 1.03 -5.43 -25.20
N ASN A 199 0.23 -4.38 -25.16
CA ASN A 199 0.12 -3.47 -24.02
C ASN A 199 -0.61 -4.16 -22.86
N LEU A 200 -1.70 -4.86 -23.17
CA LEU A 200 -2.46 -5.66 -22.21
C LEU A 200 -1.57 -6.72 -21.54
N LEU A 201 -0.84 -7.51 -22.33
CA LEU A 201 0.05 -8.55 -21.79
C LEU A 201 1.16 -7.95 -20.92
N ALA A 202 1.68 -6.77 -21.27
CA ALA A 202 2.69 -6.08 -20.46
C ALA A 202 2.12 -5.58 -19.12
N ALA A 203 0.87 -5.12 -19.09
CA ALA A 203 0.21 -4.67 -17.86
C ALA A 203 -0.20 -5.83 -16.94
N MET A 204 -0.58 -6.97 -17.52
CA MET A 204 -0.97 -8.18 -16.79
C MET A 204 0.23 -8.96 -16.22
N GLU A 205 1.44 -8.72 -16.69
CA GLU A 205 2.62 -9.48 -16.25
C GLU A 205 2.77 -9.46 -14.73
N GLY A 206 2.84 -10.64 -14.11
CA GLY A 206 3.08 -10.79 -12.67
C GLY A 206 1.86 -10.62 -11.75
N TYR A 207 0.63 -10.47 -12.26
CA TYR A 207 -0.56 -10.48 -11.39
C TYR A 207 -0.69 -11.82 -10.65
N ILE A 208 -1.25 -11.78 -9.45
CA ILE A 208 -1.54 -12.97 -8.64
C ILE A 208 -3.02 -13.29 -8.76
N GLY A 209 -3.33 -14.47 -9.29
CA GLY A 209 -4.67 -15.04 -9.34
C GLY A 209 -4.95 -15.86 -8.08
N VAL A 210 -6.16 -15.73 -7.52
CA VAL A 210 -6.59 -16.50 -6.35
C VAL A 210 -7.85 -17.29 -6.64
N ASP A 211 -7.80 -18.60 -6.40
CA ASP A 211 -8.90 -19.54 -6.67
C ASP A 211 -8.80 -20.75 -5.74
N PHE A 212 -9.83 -21.59 -5.66
CA PHE A 212 -9.75 -22.84 -4.89
C PHE A 212 -8.99 -23.93 -5.66
N GLU A 213 -8.39 -24.88 -4.94
CA GLU A 213 -7.71 -26.01 -5.58
C GLU A 213 -8.73 -27.08 -6.05
N PRO A 214 -8.76 -27.47 -7.33
CA PRO A 214 -9.73 -28.47 -7.82
C PRO A 214 -9.47 -29.89 -7.31
N LEU A 215 -8.21 -30.27 -7.13
CA LEU A 215 -7.75 -31.57 -6.63
C LEU A 215 -6.57 -31.37 -5.69
N SER A 216 -6.45 -32.20 -4.66
CA SER A 216 -5.33 -32.09 -3.73
C SER A 216 -4.01 -32.48 -4.39
N SER A 217 -2.97 -31.67 -4.16
CA SER A 217 -1.59 -31.98 -4.56
C SER A 217 -0.96 -33.14 -3.73
N LYS A 218 -1.62 -33.61 -2.66
CA LYS A 218 -1.07 -34.64 -1.76
C LYS A 218 -1.28 -36.06 -2.29
N ARG A 219 -0.22 -36.87 -2.31
CA ARG A 219 -0.24 -38.29 -2.73
C ARG A 219 -0.68 -39.26 -1.61
N LEU A 220 -1.72 -38.89 -0.87
CA LEU A 220 -2.26 -39.74 0.19
C LEU A 220 -3.41 -40.60 -0.35
N LYS A 221 -3.54 -41.83 0.17
CA LYS A 221 -4.70 -42.67 -0.13
C LYS A 221 -5.92 -42.09 0.59
N THR A 222 -6.93 -41.73 -0.19
CA THR A 222 -8.20 -41.18 0.28
C THR A 222 -9.11 -42.28 0.85
N ILE A 223 -10.29 -41.90 1.36
CA ILE A 223 -11.33 -42.83 1.81
C ILE A 223 -11.69 -43.93 0.79
N SER A 224 -11.56 -43.62 -0.50
CA SER A 224 -11.86 -44.56 -1.59
C SER A 224 -10.75 -45.60 -1.83
N GLY A 225 -9.63 -45.51 -1.12
CA GLY A 225 -8.42 -46.31 -1.34
C GLY A 225 -7.53 -45.81 -2.50
N ARG A 226 -7.97 -44.79 -3.24
CA ARG A 226 -7.24 -44.19 -4.38
C ARG A 226 -6.53 -42.88 -3.99
N THR A 227 -5.47 -42.54 -4.71
CA THR A 227 -4.86 -41.20 -4.67
C THR A 227 -5.60 -40.22 -5.60
N PRO A 228 -5.48 -38.89 -5.40
CA PRO A 228 -6.06 -37.90 -6.31
C PRO A 228 -5.60 -38.08 -7.77
N GLU A 229 -4.32 -38.39 -7.99
CA GLU A 229 -3.75 -38.65 -9.32
C GLU A 229 -4.35 -39.90 -10.00
N GLN A 230 -4.61 -40.97 -9.22
CA GLN A 230 -5.26 -42.18 -9.74
C GLN A 230 -6.72 -41.90 -10.11
N TYR A 231 -7.42 -41.14 -9.28
CA TYR A 231 -8.78 -40.70 -9.56
C TYR A 231 -8.85 -39.83 -10.83
N GLU A 232 -7.93 -38.88 -11.01
CA GLU A 232 -7.89 -38.01 -12.18
C GLU A 232 -7.67 -38.81 -13.47
N LYS A 233 -6.77 -39.80 -13.46
CA LYS A 233 -6.58 -40.71 -14.59
C LYS A 233 -7.85 -41.51 -14.92
N GLU A 234 -8.53 -42.03 -13.91
CA GLU A 234 -9.78 -42.78 -14.08
C GLU A 234 -10.91 -41.87 -14.63
N TYR A 235 -11.02 -40.65 -14.11
CA TYR A 235 -11.97 -39.65 -14.58
C TYR A 235 -11.73 -39.29 -16.05
N ASN A 236 -10.48 -39.00 -16.42
CA ASN A 236 -10.11 -38.66 -17.79
C ASN A 236 -10.36 -39.83 -18.76
N ALA A 237 -10.03 -41.06 -18.36
CA ALA A 237 -10.32 -42.25 -19.15
C ALA A 237 -11.83 -42.47 -19.35
N LYS A 238 -12.65 -42.18 -18.34
CA LYS A 238 -14.11 -42.36 -18.38
C LYS A 238 -14.83 -41.27 -19.17
N ARG A 239 -14.29 -40.04 -19.15
CA ARG A 239 -14.81 -38.89 -19.88
C ARG A 239 -14.50 -38.98 -21.39
N GLY A 240 -13.38 -39.59 -21.78
CA GLY A 240 -12.89 -39.56 -23.16
C GLY A 240 -12.64 -38.11 -23.61
N ASP A 241 -13.21 -37.73 -24.76
CA ASP A 241 -13.06 -36.41 -25.40
C ASP A 241 -14.03 -35.32 -24.89
N GLY A 242 -14.93 -35.64 -23.94
CA GLY A 242 -15.88 -34.64 -23.40
C GLY A 242 -15.17 -33.50 -22.67
N GLN A 243 -15.80 -32.34 -22.42
CA GLN A 243 -15.15 -31.24 -21.68
C GLN A 243 -14.90 -31.61 -20.21
N SER A 244 -13.74 -31.20 -19.66
CA SER A 244 -13.41 -31.38 -18.24
C SER A 244 -14.00 -30.22 -17.42
N SER A 245 -14.57 -30.52 -16.25
CA SER A 245 -15.14 -29.51 -15.35
C SER A 245 -14.37 -29.46 -14.04
N LYS A 246 -13.94 -28.27 -13.60
CA LYS A 246 -13.23 -28.09 -12.32
C LYS A 246 -13.98 -28.56 -11.07
N PHE A 247 -15.28 -28.83 -11.17
CA PHE A 247 -16.12 -29.28 -10.06
C PHE A 247 -16.21 -30.81 -9.90
N HIS A 248 -15.57 -31.61 -10.77
CA HIS A 248 -15.72 -33.07 -10.74
C HIS A 248 -15.29 -33.71 -9.40
N GLY A 249 -14.19 -33.23 -8.80
CA GLY A 249 -13.70 -33.70 -7.51
C GLY A 249 -14.64 -33.36 -6.35
N TYR A 250 -15.23 -32.16 -6.39
CA TYR A 250 -16.19 -31.69 -5.40
C TYR A 250 -17.51 -32.47 -5.40
N ALA A 251 -17.97 -32.88 -6.59
CA ALA A 251 -19.13 -33.76 -6.72
C ALA A 251 -18.81 -35.18 -6.21
N TYR A 252 -17.61 -35.69 -6.51
CA TYR A 252 -17.15 -37.00 -6.04
C TYR A 252 -17.11 -37.07 -4.50
N ASP A 253 -16.49 -36.08 -3.85
CA ASP A 253 -16.45 -36.01 -2.40
C ASP A 253 -17.84 -35.77 -1.79
N GLY A 254 -18.73 -35.06 -2.49
CA GLY A 254 -20.13 -34.86 -2.08
C GLY A 254 -20.92 -36.16 -1.92
N ILE A 255 -20.72 -37.14 -2.79
CA ILE A 255 -21.35 -38.46 -2.65
C ILE A 255 -20.82 -39.21 -1.43
N TRP A 256 -19.51 -39.13 -1.16
CA TRP A 256 -18.92 -39.71 0.05
C TRP A 256 -19.42 -39.05 1.33
N VAL A 257 -19.62 -37.72 1.31
CA VAL A 257 -20.25 -36.97 2.41
C VAL A 257 -21.65 -37.53 2.68
N ILE A 258 -22.51 -37.61 1.66
CA ILE A 258 -23.88 -38.13 1.81
C ILE A 258 -23.87 -39.55 2.37
N ALA A 259 -23.04 -40.44 1.81
CA ALA A 259 -22.94 -41.82 2.27
C ALA A 259 -22.49 -41.91 3.73
N LYS A 260 -21.53 -41.09 4.16
CA LYS A 260 -21.06 -41.05 5.55
C LYS A 260 -22.10 -40.49 6.51
N THR A 261 -22.82 -39.45 6.10
CA THR A 261 -23.91 -38.88 6.87
C THR A 261 -25.01 -39.90 7.10
N LEU A 262 -25.47 -40.58 6.04
CA LEU A 262 -26.50 -41.62 6.16
C LEU A 262 -26.03 -42.79 7.02
N GLN A 263 -24.78 -43.24 6.86
CA GLN A 263 -24.19 -44.30 7.70
C GLN A 263 -24.20 -43.92 9.19
N ARG A 264 -23.82 -42.68 9.52
CA ARG A 264 -23.79 -42.19 10.90
C ARG A 264 -25.19 -42.03 11.48
N ALA A 265 -26.12 -41.46 10.71
CA ALA A 265 -27.51 -41.34 11.12
C ALA A 265 -28.14 -42.71 11.41
N MET A 266 -27.91 -43.72 10.56
CA MET A 266 -28.36 -45.09 10.80
C MET A 266 -27.75 -45.69 12.07
N LYS A 267 -26.44 -45.47 12.30
CA LYS A 267 -25.77 -45.95 13.52
C LYS A 267 -26.35 -45.30 14.78
N TYR A 268 -26.63 -44.00 14.73
CA TYR A 268 -27.26 -43.27 15.84
C TYR A 268 -28.68 -43.79 16.11
N LEU A 269 -29.50 -43.93 15.06
CA LEU A 269 -30.87 -44.45 15.19
C LEU A 269 -30.90 -45.88 15.78
N ASN A 270 -30.02 -46.76 15.31
CA ASN A 270 -29.92 -48.13 15.84
C ASN A 270 -29.54 -48.17 17.33
N ALA A 271 -28.77 -47.18 17.81
CA ALA A 271 -28.37 -47.08 19.20
C ALA A 271 -29.46 -46.46 20.09
N THR A 272 -30.18 -45.43 19.60
CA THR A 272 -31.15 -44.67 20.42
C THR A 272 -32.57 -45.24 20.34
N ASN A 273 -33.00 -45.74 19.18
CA ASN A 273 -34.34 -46.29 19.00
C ASN A 273 -34.40 -47.32 17.86
N LYS A 274 -34.29 -48.61 18.21
CA LYS A 274 -34.28 -49.74 17.26
C LYS A 274 -35.51 -49.83 16.34
N HIS A 275 -36.61 -49.13 16.67
CA HIS A 275 -37.85 -49.18 15.89
C HIS A 275 -37.93 -48.09 14.80
N GLN A 276 -37.11 -47.04 14.87
CA GLN A 276 -37.16 -45.92 13.93
C GLN A 276 -36.05 -46.08 12.87
N LYS A 277 -36.45 -46.31 11.61
CA LYS A 277 -35.52 -46.44 10.49
C LYS A 277 -35.41 -45.13 9.71
N ILE A 278 -34.36 -45.03 8.89
CA ILE A 278 -34.23 -43.91 7.94
C ILE A 278 -35.30 -43.94 6.84
N GLU A 279 -35.87 -45.11 6.53
CA GLU A 279 -36.93 -45.32 5.54
C GLU A 279 -38.26 -44.68 5.98
N ASP A 280 -38.46 -44.52 7.29
CA ASP A 280 -39.64 -43.90 7.90
C ASP A 280 -39.60 -42.35 7.83
N PHE A 281 -38.68 -41.79 7.04
CA PHE A 281 -38.59 -40.34 6.85
C PHE A 281 -39.88 -39.81 6.25
N ASN A 282 -40.36 -38.69 6.78
CA ASN A 282 -41.44 -37.91 6.17
C ASN A 282 -41.01 -36.45 6.27
N TYR A 283 -41.41 -35.62 5.31
CA TYR A 283 -41.08 -34.21 5.25
C TYR A 283 -41.53 -33.41 6.49
N THR A 284 -42.44 -33.95 7.31
CA THR A 284 -42.86 -33.38 8.61
C THR A 284 -41.98 -33.80 9.80
N ASN A 285 -41.08 -34.76 9.63
CA ASN A 285 -40.29 -35.33 10.71
C ASN A 285 -39.05 -34.47 11.04
N HIS A 286 -39.25 -33.44 11.86
CA HIS A 286 -38.19 -32.54 12.32
C HIS A 286 -37.04 -33.27 13.04
N LYS A 287 -37.32 -34.39 13.73
CA LYS A 287 -36.31 -35.13 14.49
C LYS A 287 -35.29 -35.81 13.56
N LEU A 288 -35.77 -36.49 12.51
CA LEU A 288 -34.88 -37.10 11.52
C LEU A 288 -34.11 -36.04 10.72
N GLY A 289 -34.78 -34.94 10.33
CA GLY A 289 -34.11 -33.82 9.65
C GLY A 289 -32.97 -33.25 10.50
N LYS A 290 -33.17 -33.09 11.81
CA LYS A 290 -32.12 -32.65 12.75
C LYS A 290 -30.97 -33.66 12.86
N ILE A 291 -31.26 -34.97 12.92
CA ILE A 291 -30.22 -36.01 12.96
C ILE A 291 -29.34 -35.95 11.71
N PHE A 292 -29.93 -35.75 10.52
CA PHE A 292 -29.15 -35.58 9.29
C PHE A 292 -28.32 -34.29 9.32
N LEU A 293 -28.87 -33.20 9.83
CA LEU A 293 -28.17 -31.94 9.98
C LEU A 293 -26.94 -32.06 10.90
N ASP A 294 -27.13 -32.67 12.07
CA ASP A 294 -26.06 -32.89 13.06
C ASP A 294 -25.00 -33.85 12.50
N ALA A 295 -25.41 -34.94 11.84
CA ALA A 295 -24.50 -35.90 11.21
C ALA A 295 -23.67 -35.27 10.09
N MET A 296 -24.23 -34.34 9.31
CA MET A 296 -23.48 -33.56 8.30
C MET A 296 -22.46 -32.64 8.94
N ASN A 297 -22.81 -31.97 10.03
CA ASN A 297 -21.90 -31.03 10.70
C ASN A 297 -20.65 -31.72 11.28
N GLU A 298 -20.78 -32.99 11.67
CA GLU A 298 -19.67 -33.79 12.23
C GLU A 298 -18.77 -34.44 11.16
N THR A 299 -19.04 -34.30 9.86
CA THR A 299 -18.27 -35.00 8.83
C THR A 299 -16.81 -34.55 8.81
N ASN A 300 -15.89 -35.52 8.86
CA ASN A 300 -14.46 -35.30 8.75
C ASN A 300 -13.81 -36.54 8.12
N PHE A 301 -13.27 -36.40 6.91
CA PHE A 301 -12.48 -37.42 6.23
C PHE A 301 -11.58 -36.80 5.16
N PHE A 302 -10.63 -37.57 4.63
CA PHE A 302 -9.77 -37.15 3.53
C PHE A 302 -10.32 -37.66 2.18
N GLY A 303 -10.78 -36.72 1.34
CA GLY A 303 -11.30 -36.93 -0.01
C GLY A 303 -10.25 -36.60 -1.09
N VAL A 304 -10.68 -36.59 -2.35
CA VAL A 304 -9.77 -36.28 -3.49
C VAL A 304 -9.44 -34.78 -3.56
N THR A 305 -10.30 -33.93 -3.00
CA THR A 305 -10.10 -32.48 -2.89
C THR A 305 -9.43 -32.06 -1.57
N GLY A 306 -8.91 -33.02 -0.80
CA GLY A 306 -8.28 -32.79 0.51
C GLY A 306 -9.20 -33.13 1.68
N GLN A 307 -8.96 -32.51 2.83
CA GLN A 307 -9.78 -32.75 4.03
C GLN A 307 -11.18 -32.13 3.85
N VAL A 308 -12.23 -32.92 4.09
CA VAL A 308 -13.62 -32.48 3.99
C VAL A 308 -14.15 -32.26 5.41
N VAL A 309 -14.22 -30.99 5.82
CA VAL A 309 -14.77 -30.52 7.09
C VAL A 309 -15.65 -29.31 6.82
N PHE A 310 -16.80 -29.25 7.51
CA PHE A 310 -17.71 -28.11 7.44
C PHE A 310 -17.60 -27.25 8.69
N ARG A 311 -17.67 -25.93 8.50
CA ARG A 311 -17.82 -24.95 9.56
C ARG A 311 -19.00 -24.06 9.20
N ASN A 312 -20.05 -24.08 10.01
CA ASN A 312 -21.31 -23.39 9.69
C ASN A 312 -21.77 -23.68 8.24
N GLY A 313 -21.77 -24.95 7.83
CA GLY A 313 -22.19 -25.41 6.50
C GLY A 313 -21.33 -24.98 5.31
N GLU A 314 -20.22 -24.27 5.54
CA GLU A 314 -19.21 -23.99 4.52
C GLU A 314 -18.04 -24.96 4.62
N ARG A 315 -17.45 -25.35 3.48
CA ARG A 315 -16.28 -26.22 3.48
C ARG A 315 -15.01 -25.41 3.75
N MET A 316 -14.22 -25.89 4.71
CA MET A 316 -12.84 -25.44 4.93
C MET A 316 -11.94 -26.10 3.88
N GLY A 317 -11.59 -25.36 2.82
CA GLY A 317 -10.83 -25.87 1.68
C GLY A 317 -9.39 -25.38 1.58
N THR A 318 -8.74 -25.73 0.47
CA THR A 318 -7.43 -25.21 0.08
C THR A 318 -7.61 -24.15 -1.01
N ILE A 319 -6.97 -23.00 -0.82
CA ILE A 319 -6.88 -21.92 -1.80
C ILE A 319 -5.53 -22.02 -2.50
N LYS A 320 -5.51 -21.94 -3.83
CA LYS A 320 -4.28 -21.87 -4.64
C LYS A 320 -4.00 -20.42 -5.05
N PHE A 321 -2.72 -20.09 -5.12
CA PHE A 321 -2.25 -18.85 -5.74
C PHE A 321 -1.59 -19.21 -7.07
N THR A 322 -2.00 -18.52 -8.13
CA THR A 322 -1.33 -18.56 -9.44
C THR A 322 -0.69 -17.22 -9.74
N GLN A 323 0.37 -17.22 -10.52
CA GLN A 323 0.98 -16.01 -11.04
C GLN A 323 1.06 -16.08 -12.56
N PHE A 324 0.71 -14.99 -13.23
CA PHE A 324 0.87 -14.86 -14.67
C PHE A 324 2.32 -14.55 -15.04
N GLN A 325 2.97 -15.49 -15.72
CA GLN A 325 4.36 -15.42 -16.14
C GLN A 325 4.48 -15.84 -17.60
N GLU A 326 5.09 -15.01 -18.44
CA GLU A 326 5.40 -15.37 -19.83
C GLU A 326 4.18 -15.94 -20.60
N ARG A 327 2.99 -15.31 -20.43
CA ARG A 327 1.70 -15.71 -21.03
C ARG A 327 1.04 -16.97 -20.46
N LYS A 328 1.49 -17.47 -19.31
CA LYS A 328 0.88 -18.64 -18.65
C LYS A 328 0.70 -18.40 -17.16
N GLU A 329 -0.39 -18.93 -16.61
CA GLU A 329 -0.57 -18.99 -15.16
C GLU A 329 0.17 -20.19 -14.57
N VAL A 330 1.02 -19.93 -13.58
CA VAL A 330 1.82 -20.93 -12.86
C VAL A 330 1.39 -20.94 -11.39
N LYS A 331 1.17 -22.11 -10.80
CA LYS A 331 0.88 -22.23 -9.35
C LYS A 331 2.11 -21.81 -8.55
N VAL A 332 1.95 -20.83 -7.66
CA VAL A 332 3.04 -20.27 -6.83
C VAL A 332 2.89 -20.56 -5.34
N GLY A 333 1.71 -20.96 -4.89
CA GLY A 333 1.48 -21.30 -3.48
C GLY A 333 0.12 -21.89 -3.22
N GLU A 334 -0.07 -22.34 -1.98
CA GLU A 334 -1.35 -22.83 -1.46
C GLU A 334 -1.56 -22.40 -0.01
N TYR A 335 -2.82 -22.15 0.35
CA TYR A 335 -3.25 -21.84 1.71
C TYR A 335 -4.25 -22.89 2.18
N ASN A 336 -3.99 -23.50 3.33
CA ASN A 336 -4.86 -24.49 3.94
C ASN A 336 -5.70 -23.85 5.04
N ALA A 337 -7.01 -23.74 4.83
CA ALA A 337 -7.91 -23.09 5.78
C ALA A 337 -8.10 -23.87 7.10
N VAL A 338 -7.85 -25.18 7.11
CA VAL A 338 -7.98 -26.01 8.34
C VAL A 338 -6.77 -25.82 9.25
N ALA A 339 -5.57 -25.82 8.66
CA ALA A 339 -4.31 -25.64 9.40
C ALA A 339 -3.95 -24.17 9.62
N ASP A 340 -4.59 -23.26 8.89
CA ASP A 340 -4.28 -21.83 8.85
C ASP A 340 -2.83 -21.51 8.44
N THR A 341 -2.29 -22.30 7.51
CA THR A 341 -0.91 -22.21 7.01
C THR A 341 -0.87 -21.84 5.53
N LEU A 342 0.01 -20.89 5.19
CA LEU A 342 0.36 -20.52 3.81
C LEU A 342 1.69 -21.18 3.43
N GLU A 343 1.70 -21.92 2.33
CA GLU A 343 2.88 -22.56 1.77
C GLU A 343 3.18 -21.95 0.39
N ILE A 344 4.31 -21.25 0.28
CA ILE A 344 4.79 -20.69 -0.98
C ILE A 344 5.80 -21.64 -1.62
N ILE A 345 5.65 -21.90 -2.91
CA ILE A 345 6.58 -22.75 -3.67
C ILE A 345 7.80 -21.90 -4.04
N ASN A 346 8.89 -22.06 -3.29
CA ASN A 346 10.13 -21.33 -3.55
C ASN A 346 10.60 -21.50 -5.01
N ASN A 347 11.16 -20.43 -5.59
CA ASN A 347 11.61 -20.29 -6.98
C ASN A 347 10.51 -20.24 -8.06
N SER A 348 9.23 -20.39 -7.71
CA SER A 348 8.13 -20.25 -8.67
C SER A 348 7.68 -18.81 -8.83
N ILE A 349 7.55 -18.04 -7.75
CA ILE A 349 7.12 -16.64 -7.80
C ILE A 349 8.24 -15.74 -8.33
N ARG A 350 7.92 -14.86 -9.28
CA ARG A 350 8.84 -13.91 -9.90
C ARG A 350 8.28 -12.51 -9.76
N PHE A 351 9.11 -11.58 -9.31
CA PHE A 351 8.81 -10.15 -9.36
C PHE A 351 9.66 -9.52 -10.46
N GLN A 352 9.16 -8.44 -11.06
CA GLN A 352 9.90 -7.69 -12.07
C GLN A 352 11.06 -6.90 -11.45
N GLY A 353 10.99 -6.59 -10.16
CA GLY A 353 12.09 -6.05 -9.37
C GLY A 353 12.95 -7.13 -8.72
N LEU A 354 14.08 -6.72 -8.13
CA LEU A 354 14.94 -7.60 -7.31
C LEU A 354 14.26 -8.03 -6.00
N GLU A 355 13.36 -7.18 -5.49
CA GLU A 355 12.57 -7.38 -4.30
C GLU A 355 11.06 -7.20 -4.60
N PRO A 356 10.16 -7.79 -3.80
CA PRO A 356 8.73 -7.52 -3.90
C PRO A 356 8.44 -6.01 -3.78
N PRO A 357 7.41 -5.49 -4.47
CA PRO A 357 7.08 -4.06 -4.40
C PRO A 357 6.76 -3.64 -2.98
N LYS A 358 7.18 -2.42 -2.61
CA LYS A 358 6.80 -1.79 -1.34
C LYS A 358 5.42 -1.15 -1.48
N ASP A 359 4.64 -1.19 -0.40
CA ASP A 359 3.26 -0.71 -0.35
C ASP A 359 3.12 0.83 -0.33
N LYS A 360 4.18 1.55 0.04
CA LYS A 360 4.24 3.01 0.01
C LYS A 360 5.63 3.55 -0.38
N THR A 361 5.66 4.82 -0.76
CA THR A 361 6.90 5.57 -0.89
C THR A 361 7.55 5.79 0.48
N ILE A 362 8.87 5.56 0.58
CA ILE A 362 9.64 5.88 1.79
C ILE A 362 10.04 7.35 1.69
N ILE A 363 9.56 8.15 2.63
CA ILE A 363 9.93 9.57 2.72
C ILE A 363 11.21 9.65 3.56
N GLN A 364 12.28 10.17 2.95
CA GLN A 364 13.55 10.43 3.64
C GLN A 364 13.76 11.93 3.72
N GLU A 365 13.90 12.45 4.94
CA GLU A 365 14.20 13.86 5.16
C GLU A 365 15.70 14.11 4.95
N GLU A 366 16.06 14.97 3.99
CA GLU A 366 17.43 15.40 3.74
C GLU A 366 17.56 16.92 3.88
N LEU A 367 18.62 17.37 4.55
CA LEU A 367 18.93 18.80 4.68
C LEU A 367 19.52 19.34 3.38
N ARG A 368 18.91 20.39 2.83
CA ARG A 368 19.51 21.17 1.74
C ARG A 368 20.71 21.95 2.25
N LYS A 369 21.89 21.56 1.78
CA LYS A 369 23.19 22.10 2.20
C LYS A 369 23.82 22.98 1.12
N ILE A 370 24.65 23.93 1.56
CA ILE A 370 25.49 24.74 0.65
C ILE A 370 26.54 23.82 -0.01
N SER A 371 26.80 24.04 -1.30
CA SER A 371 27.82 23.26 -2.01
C SER A 371 29.22 23.58 -1.48
N LEU A 372 29.96 22.52 -1.10
CA LEU A 372 31.35 22.60 -0.62
C LEU A 372 32.29 23.36 -1.58
N PRO A 373 32.21 23.19 -2.92
CA PRO A 373 33.05 23.95 -3.85
C PRO A 373 32.79 25.45 -3.80
N LEU A 374 31.52 25.88 -3.74
CA LEU A 374 31.16 27.31 -3.67
C LEU A 374 31.69 27.93 -2.38
N TYR A 375 31.47 27.25 -1.24
CA TYR A 375 31.98 27.72 0.04
C TYR A 375 33.51 27.83 0.05
N SER A 376 34.21 26.89 -0.58
CA SER A 376 35.67 26.87 -0.64
C SER A 376 36.23 28.02 -1.49
N ILE A 377 35.61 28.30 -2.65
CA ILE A 377 36.00 29.40 -3.54
C ILE A 377 35.80 30.75 -2.84
N LEU A 378 34.64 30.97 -2.23
CA LEU A 378 34.34 32.22 -1.53
C LEU A 378 35.27 32.41 -0.32
N SER A 379 35.53 31.33 0.43
CA SER A 379 36.47 31.36 1.55
C SER A 379 37.89 31.74 1.08
N ALA A 380 38.40 31.15 0.01
CA ALA A 380 39.72 31.50 -0.52
C ALA A 380 39.82 32.98 -0.94
N LEU A 381 38.78 33.50 -1.60
CA LEU A 381 38.73 34.92 -2.02
C LEU A 381 38.73 35.87 -0.81
N THR A 382 38.00 35.53 0.25
CA THR A 382 37.98 36.33 1.49
C THR A 382 39.31 36.30 2.23
N ILE A 383 40.03 35.17 2.25
CA ILE A 383 41.39 35.07 2.82
C ILE A 383 42.33 36.01 2.07
N LEU A 384 42.29 36.02 0.74
CA LEU A 384 43.09 36.93 -0.08
C LEU A 384 42.77 38.40 0.23
N GLY A 385 41.49 38.73 0.39
CA GLY A 385 41.04 40.06 0.84
C GLY A 385 41.58 40.46 2.21
N MET A 386 41.62 39.53 3.17
CA MET A 386 42.16 39.74 4.51
C MET A 386 43.68 39.94 4.52
N ILE A 387 44.42 39.19 3.69
CA ILE A 387 45.87 39.37 3.51
C ILE A 387 46.15 40.76 2.93
N MET A 388 45.40 41.16 1.90
CA MET A 388 45.53 42.49 1.29
C MET A 388 45.20 43.62 2.29
N ALA A 389 44.13 43.48 3.07
CA ALA A 389 43.77 44.43 4.12
C ALA A 389 44.89 44.57 5.18
N SER A 390 45.49 43.45 5.58
CA SER A 390 46.61 43.42 6.54
C SER A 390 47.86 44.13 5.99
N ALA A 391 48.16 43.93 4.70
CA ALA A 391 49.26 44.62 4.03
C ALA A 391 49.03 46.15 3.97
N PHE A 392 47.81 46.59 3.65
CA PHE A 392 47.46 48.01 3.66
C PHE A 392 47.49 48.63 5.06
N LEU A 393 47.06 47.88 6.09
CA LEU A 393 47.16 48.32 7.48
C LEU A 393 48.63 48.51 7.89
N PHE A 394 49.48 47.53 7.57
CA PHE A 394 50.92 47.61 7.82
C PHE A 394 51.57 48.80 7.11
N PHE A 395 51.26 49.00 5.83
CA PHE A 395 51.75 50.14 5.04
C PHE A 395 51.35 51.49 5.67
N ASN A 396 50.09 51.62 6.09
CA ASN A 396 49.57 52.84 6.68
C ASN A 396 50.21 53.14 8.05
N ILE A 397 50.45 52.11 8.86
CA ILE A 397 51.13 52.25 10.17
C ILE A 397 52.61 52.62 9.99
N LYS A 398 53.33 51.90 9.11
CA LYS A 398 54.77 52.12 8.87
C LYS A 398 55.05 53.53 8.35
N ASN A 399 54.25 53.99 7.39
CA ASN A 399 54.46 55.30 6.74
C ASN A 399 53.64 56.42 7.38
N ARG A 400 53.12 56.26 8.61
CA ARG A 400 52.25 57.25 9.29
C ARG A 400 52.81 58.66 9.40
N ASN A 401 54.14 58.79 9.42
CA ASN A 401 54.84 60.07 9.58
C ASN A 401 55.07 60.80 8.23
N GLN A 402 54.88 60.12 7.09
CA GLN A 402 55.01 60.72 5.77
C GLN A 402 53.92 61.77 5.54
N LYS A 403 54.29 62.89 4.89
CA LYS A 403 53.43 64.08 4.75
C LYS A 403 52.06 63.76 4.12
N LEU A 404 52.02 62.95 3.07
CA LEU A 404 50.79 62.56 2.36
C LEU A 404 49.85 61.73 3.25
N ILE A 405 50.36 60.73 3.95
CA ILE A 405 49.56 59.85 4.81
C ILE A 405 49.05 60.60 6.05
N LYS A 406 49.90 61.47 6.61
CA LYS A 406 49.53 62.33 7.73
C LYS A 406 48.38 63.28 7.39
N MET A 407 48.32 63.79 6.15
CA MET A 407 47.19 64.62 5.68
C MET A 407 45.88 63.83 5.54
N SER A 408 45.94 62.52 5.27
CA SER A 408 44.76 61.66 5.05
C SER A 408 44.13 61.11 6.34
N SER A 409 44.52 61.59 7.54
CA SER A 409 43.98 61.11 8.84
C SER A 409 44.22 59.61 9.09
N PRO A 410 45.46 59.20 9.44
CA PRO A 410 45.88 57.80 9.47
C PRO A 410 45.06 56.91 10.43
N TYR A 411 44.62 57.45 11.57
CA TYR A 411 43.77 56.72 12.53
C TYR A 411 42.40 56.32 11.95
N MET A 412 41.80 57.19 11.13
CA MET A 412 40.51 56.90 10.50
C MET A 412 40.65 55.83 9.41
N ASN A 413 41.74 55.89 8.64
CA ASN A 413 42.06 54.86 7.65
C ASN A 413 42.29 53.49 8.31
N ASN A 414 42.97 53.45 9.46
CA ASN A 414 43.13 52.20 10.22
C ASN A 414 41.78 51.66 10.70
N LEU A 415 40.88 52.54 11.16
CA LEU A 415 39.54 52.14 11.59
C LEU A 415 38.70 51.58 10.44
N ILE A 416 38.80 52.16 9.24
CA ILE A 416 38.14 51.66 8.02
C ILE A 416 38.64 50.25 7.69
N ILE A 417 39.96 50.03 7.71
CA ILE A 417 40.54 48.71 7.40
C ILE A 417 40.13 47.68 8.45
N LEU A 418 40.14 48.03 9.75
CA LEU A 418 39.69 47.14 10.81
C LEU A 418 38.20 46.78 10.69
N GLY A 419 37.34 47.75 10.36
CA GLY A 419 35.92 47.49 10.07
C GLY A 419 35.72 46.59 8.85
N GLY A 420 36.55 46.74 7.82
CA GLY A 420 36.60 45.86 6.65
C GLY A 420 37.02 44.42 7.01
N MET A 421 38.04 44.25 7.85
CA MET A 421 38.48 42.92 8.31
C MET A 421 37.39 42.22 9.14
N LEU A 422 36.70 42.94 10.03
CA LEU A 422 35.56 42.42 10.77
C LEU A 422 34.42 42.00 9.83
N SER A 423 34.15 42.79 8.79
CA SER A 423 33.14 42.45 7.78
C SER A 423 33.51 41.18 7.01
N TYR A 424 34.78 40.98 6.63
CA TYR A 424 35.24 39.74 6.01
C TYR A 424 35.12 38.53 6.94
N ALA A 425 35.37 38.69 8.24
CA ALA A 425 35.19 37.60 9.20
C ALA A 425 33.74 37.09 9.25
N SER A 426 32.75 37.96 9.01
CA SER A 426 31.35 37.55 8.96
C SER A 426 31.06 36.52 7.86
N ILE A 427 31.72 36.61 6.69
CA ILE A 427 31.44 35.74 5.53
C ILE A 427 31.70 34.26 5.86
N PHE A 428 32.74 33.95 6.65
CA PHE A 428 32.98 32.59 7.14
C PHE A 428 31.81 32.08 7.99
N LEU A 429 31.24 32.94 8.84
CA LEU A 429 30.08 32.59 9.67
C LEU A 429 28.80 32.39 8.84
N PHE A 430 28.67 33.05 7.68
CA PHE A 430 27.52 32.87 6.78
C PHE A 430 27.50 31.50 6.10
N GLY A 431 28.66 30.87 5.86
CA GLY A 431 28.72 29.59 5.15
C GLY A 431 28.74 28.35 6.06
N LEU A 432 28.74 28.53 7.38
CA LEU A 432 28.56 27.44 8.33
C LEU A 432 27.06 27.09 8.43
N ASP A 433 26.70 25.96 7.83
CA ASP A 433 25.35 25.41 7.84
C ASP A 433 25.20 24.27 8.87
N GLY A 434 23.98 23.79 9.09
CA GLY A 434 23.65 22.71 10.04
C GLY A 434 24.32 21.36 9.77
N SER A 435 25.03 21.19 8.65
CA SER A 435 25.86 20.01 8.38
C SER A 435 27.21 20.05 9.10
N PHE A 436 27.76 21.24 9.36
CA PHE A 436 29.09 21.41 9.98
C PHE A 436 29.00 21.73 11.47
N VAL A 437 27.84 22.19 11.92
CA VAL A 437 27.65 22.78 13.23
C VAL A 437 26.43 22.16 13.90
N SER A 438 26.56 21.83 15.18
CA SER A 438 25.43 21.32 15.97
C SER A 438 24.33 22.37 16.14
N GLU A 439 23.11 21.92 16.43
CA GLU A 439 21.94 22.78 16.49
C GLU A 439 22.11 23.96 17.46
N LYS A 440 22.66 23.69 18.64
CA LYS A 440 22.90 24.71 19.68
C LYS A 440 23.95 25.74 19.24
N THR A 441 25.01 25.28 18.59
CA THR A 441 26.06 26.16 18.12
C THR A 441 25.55 27.02 16.96
N PHE A 442 24.67 26.49 16.10
CA PHE A 442 24.07 27.26 15.00
C PHE A 442 23.26 28.49 15.48
N GLU A 443 22.48 28.35 16.55
CA GLU A 443 21.75 29.48 17.15
C GLU A 443 22.69 30.58 17.65
N THR A 444 23.78 30.19 18.31
CA THR A 444 24.79 31.15 18.79
C THR A 444 25.54 31.82 17.62
N LEU A 445 25.89 31.07 16.58
CA LEU A 445 26.56 31.61 15.40
C LEU A 445 25.68 32.58 14.62
N CYS A 446 24.37 32.33 14.55
CA CYS A 446 23.42 33.23 13.90
C CYS A 446 23.41 34.63 14.55
N THR A 447 23.45 34.65 15.89
CA THR A 447 23.57 35.89 16.67
C THR A 447 24.91 36.57 16.39
N VAL A 448 26.02 35.85 16.54
CA VAL A 448 27.39 36.38 16.39
C VAL A 448 27.64 36.93 14.99
N ARG A 449 27.13 36.26 13.94
CA ARG A 449 27.20 36.71 12.54
C ARG A 449 26.65 38.12 12.36
N THR A 450 25.46 38.37 12.91
CA THR A 450 24.78 39.67 12.79
C THR A 450 25.51 40.77 13.55
N TRP A 451 26.06 40.43 14.73
CA TRP A 451 26.88 41.34 15.53
C TRP A 451 28.16 41.76 14.81
N ILE A 452 28.95 40.80 14.33
CA ILE A 452 30.23 41.08 13.66
C ILE A 452 30.03 41.92 12.39
N LEU A 453 29.00 41.60 11.60
CA LEU A 453 28.69 42.35 10.37
C LEU A 453 28.31 43.80 10.69
N THR A 454 27.43 44.01 11.67
CA THR A 454 26.95 45.36 12.05
C THR A 454 28.08 46.21 12.63
N VAL A 455 28.88 45.65 13.56
CA VAL A 455 30.04 46.35 14.15
C VAL A 455 31.09 46.69 13.09
N GLY A 456 31.39 45.77 12.17
CA GLY A 456 32.32 46.00 11.07
C GLY A 456 31.87 47.11 10.12
N TYR A 457 30.60 47.07 9.70
CA TYR A 457 30.00 48.04 8.79
C TYR A 457 29.97 49.45 9.39
N THR A 458 29.47 49.58 10.62
CA THR A 458 29.29 50.86 11.32
C THR A 458 30.63 51.54 11.62
N THR A 459 31.64 50.75 12.01
CA THR A 459 33.01 51.24 12.20
C THR A 459 33.61 51.76 10.89
N ALA A 460 33.45 51.03 9.79
CA ALA A 460 34.01 51.43 8.49
C ALA A 460 33.32 52.68 7.90
N PHE A 461 31.99 52.66 7.83
CA PHE A 461 31.22 53.79 7.29
C PHE A 461 31.26 55.00 8.22
N GLY A 462 31.19 54.82 9.54
CA GLY A 462 31.32 55.90 10.51
C GLY A 462 32.66 56.63 10.36
N ALA A 463 33.76 55.89 10.18
CA ALA A 463 35.07 56.50 9.93
C ALA A 463 35.12 57.27 8.60
N MET A 464 34.50 56.74 7.54
CA MET A 464 34.40 57.44 6.26
C MET A 464 33.59 58.75 6.37
N PHE A 465 32.42 58.71 7.02
CA PHE A 465 31.58 59.88 7.25
C PHE A 465 32.25 60.93 8.13
N ALA A 466 32.98 60.50 9.17
CA ALA A 466 33.71 61.44 10.00
C ALA A 466 34.81 62.18 9.19
N LYS A 467 35.48 61.50 8.25
CA LYS A 467 36.45 62.16 7.35
C LYS A 467 35.78 63.18 6.42
N THR A 468 34.65 62.84 5.80
CA THR A 468 33.93 63.77 4.92
C THR A 468 33.36 64.95 5.70
N TRP A 469 32.84 64.71 6.90
CA TRP A 469 32.40 65.75 7.82
C TRP A 469 33.53 66.70 8.22
N ARG A 470 34.73 66.18 8.51
CA ARG A 470 35.92 67.00 8.81
C ARG A 470 36.21 67.98 7.66
N VAL A 471 36.17 67.50 6.42
CA VAL A 471 36.38 68.32 5.22
C VAL A 471 35.30 69.39 5.13
N HIS A 472 34.03 69.02 5.20
CA HIS A 472 32.92 69.98 5.17
C HIS A 472 33.01 71.05 6.27
N ALA A 473 33.35 70.65 7.50
CA ALA A 473 33.49 71.55 8.65
C ALA A 473 34.68 72.53 8.52
N ILE A 474 35.72 72.16 7.77
CA ILE A 474 36.85 73.05 7.45
C ILE A 474 36.42 74.08 6.39
N PHE A 475 35.73 73.65 5.33
CA PHE A 475 35.37 74.53 4.20
C PHE A 475 34.16 75.43 4.45
N LYS A 476 33.26 75.11 5.38
CA LYS A 476 32.11 75.94 5.74
C LYS A 476 32.48 77.22 6.52
N ASN A 477 33.74 77.37 6.96
CA ASN A 477 34.16 78.47 7.82
C ASN A 477 34.56 79.73 7.01
N VAL A 478 33.59 80.61 6.76
CA VAL A 478 33.70 81.82 5.90
C VAL A 478 34.83 82.78 6.30
N LYS A 479 35.31 82.76 7.55
CA LYS A 479 36.37 83.68 8.04
C LYS A 479 37.82 83.19 7.83
N MET A 480 38.08 82.10 7.08
CA MET A 480 39.43 81.54 6.81
C MET A 480 40.37 81.44 8.04
N LYS A 481 39.83 81.37 9.27
CA LYS A 481 40.62 81.10 10.47
C LYS A 481 40.90 79.60 10.53
N LYS A 482 42.19 79.23 10.61
CA LYS A 482 42.66 77.85 10.68
C LYS A 482 42.02 77.11 11.86
N LYS A 483 40.98 76.31 11.61
CA LYS A 483 40.29 75.49 12.62
C LYS A 483 40.92 74.10 12.66
N ILE A 484 41.71 73.81 13.70
CA ILE A 484 42.32 72.49 13.88
C ILE A 484 41.35 71.59 14.63
N ILE A 485 40.69 70.68 13.91
CA ILE A 485 39.88 69.60 14.51
C ILE A 485 40.83 68.44 14.85
N LYS A 486 40.89 68.05 16.14
CA LYS A 486 41.68 66.90 16.62
C LYS A 486 41.00 65.58 16.26
N ASP A 487 41.79 64.55 16.00
CA ASP A 487 41.30 63.21 15.65
C ASP A 487 40.47 62.56 16.77
N GLN A 488 40.71 62.95 18.03
CA GLN A 488 39.88 62.53 19.17
C GLN A 488 38.39 62.90 19.01
N LYS A 489 38.07 64.09 18.46
CA LYS A 489 36.67 64.49 18.24
C LYS A 489 36.00 63.64 17.16
N LEU A 490 36.77 63.20 16.16
CA LEU A 490 36.28 62.33 15.08
C LEU A 490 36.03 60.92 15.61
N LEU A 491 36.94 60.39 16.44
CA LEU A 491 36.75 59.10 17.11
C LEU A 491 35.54 59.09 18.05
N VAL A 492 35.24 60.20 18.74
CA VAL A 492 34.02 60.32 19.56
C VAL A 492 32.75 60.25 18.72
N ILE A 493 32.73 60.87 17.53
CA ILE A 493 31.57 60.79 16.62
C ILE A 493 31.35 59.34 16.17
N VAL A 494 32.42 58.64 15.77
CA VAL A 494 32.31 57.24 15.34
C VAL A 494 31.92 56.32 16.50
N GLY A 495 32.50 56.51 17.69
CA GLY A 495 32.14 55.76 18.89
C GLY A 495 30.69 55.98 19.31
N GLY A 496 30.16 57.20 19.12
CA GLY A 496 28.74 57.50 19.35
C GLY A 496 27.81 56.75 18.39
N MET A 497 28.16 56.68 17.10
CA MET A 497 27.40 55.88 16.12
C MET A 497 27.43 54.39 16.47
N LEU A 498 28.61 53.85 16.79
CA LEU A 498 28.78 52.47 17.21
C LEU A 498 27.96 52.13 18.46
N LEU A 499 27.93 53.04 19.45
CA LEU A 499 27.19 52.84 20.70
C LEU A 499 25.69 52.72 20.45
N ILE A 500 25.14 53.52 19.54
CA ILE A 500 23.72 53.45 19.17
C ILE A 500 23.40 52.06 18.59
N ASP A 501 24.20 51.58 17.64
CA ASP A 501 23.98 50.27 17.01
C ASP A 501 24.17 49.11 17.99
N LEU A 502 25.14 49.20 18.91
CA LEU A 502 25.31 48.22 19.98
C LEU A 502 24.09 48.16 20.91
N CYS A 503 23.50 49.31 21.25
CA CYS A 503 22.28 49.36 22.06
C CYS A 503 21.11 48.67 21.33
N ILE A 504 20.95 48.93 20.02
CA ILE A 504 19.91 48.31 19.20
C ILE A 504 20.08 46.78 19.19
N LEU A 505 21.29 46.28 18.95
CA LEU A 505 21.57 44.84 18.92
C LEU A 505 21.35 44.16 20.29
N ILE A 506 21.74 44.79 21.39
CA ILE A 506 21.50 44.26 22.74
C ILE A 506 20.00 44.21 23.02
N CYS A 507 19.26 45.29 22.74
CA CYS A 507 17.82 45.32 22.91
C CYS A 507 17.13 44.23 22.07
N TRP A 508 17.53 44.07 20.80
CA TRP A 508 16.98 43.04 19.94
C TRP A 508 17.25 41.64 20.46
N GLN A 509 18.50 41.35 20.87
CA GLN A 509 18.87 40.04 21.42
C GLN A 509 18.12 39.69 22.72
N VAL A 510 17.84 40.68 23.56
CA VAL A 510 17.12 40.48 24.83
C VAL A 510 15.61 40.31 24.60
N VAL A 511 15.03 41.08 23.69
CA VAL A 511 13.58 41.05 23.42
C VAL A 511 13.19 39.86 22.56
N ASP A 512 13.93 39.58 21.49
CA ASP A 512 13.62 38.54 20.51
C ASP A 512 14.90 37.93 19.90
N PRO A 513 15.55 36.97 20.60
CA PRO A 513 16.76 36.34 20.11
C PRO A 513 16.48 35.45 18.89
N LEU A 514 17.38 35.48 17.90
CA LEU A 514 17.30 34.62 16.72
C LEU A 514 17.33 33.14 17.11
N ARG A 515 16.31 32.38 16.67
CA ARG A 515 16.20 30.92 16.87
C ARG A 515 16.19 30.19 15.54
N ARG A 516 16.60 28.93 15.57
CA ARG A 516 16.54 28.06 14.39
C ARG A 516 15.10 27.61 14.14
N THR A 517 14.62 27.78 12.92
CA THR A 517 13.40 27.15 12.40
C THR A 517 13.75 26.20 11.26
N VAL A 518 12.99 25.12 11.12
CA VAL A 518 13.15 24.15 10.03
C VAL A 518 11.87 24.18 9.22
N GLU A 519 11.97 24.67 7.98
CA GLU A 519 10.88 24.67 7.03
C GLU A 519 10.98 23.43 6.13
N LYS A 520 9.87 22.69 6.01
CA LYS A 520 9.79 21.54 5.11
C LYS A 520 9.33 22.02 3.75
N TYR A 521 10.16 21.79 2.74
CA TYR A 521 9.82 22.08 1.35
C TYR A 521 9.08 20.91 0.70
N ASN A 522 8.51 21.16 -0.49
CA ASN A 522 7.83 20.15 -1.27
C ASN A 522 8.73 18.93 -1.52
N MET A 523 8.10 17.76 -1.55
CA MET A 523 8.77 16.50 -1.84
C MET A 523 9.43 16.55 -3.22
N GLU A 524 10.72 16.25 -3.27
CA GLU A 524 11.46 16.03 -4.51
C GLU A 524 11.73 14.55 -4.68
N VAL A 525 11.65 14.06 -5.91
CA VAL A 525 12.02 12.67 -6.22
C VAL A 525 13.53 12.56 -6.00
N CYS A 526 13.96 11.58 -5.20
CA CYS A 526 15.38 11.30 -5.05
C CYS A 526 15.99 11.05 -6.45
N PRO A 527 17.06 11.78 -6.82
CA PRO A 527 17.66 11.69 -8.14
C PRO A 527 18.28 10.31 -8.44
#